data_AF-A0A9Q4IIH3-F1
#
_entry.id   AF-A0A9Q4IIH3-F1
#
_cell.length_a   1.000
_cell.length_b   1.000
_cell.length_c   1.000
_cell.angle_alpha   90.00
_cell.angle_beta   90.00
_cell.angle_gamma   90.00
#
_symmetry.space_group_name_H-M   'P 1'
#
loop_
_entity.id
_entity.type
_entity.pdbx_description
1 polymer ?
#
loop_
_entity_poly.entity_id
_entity_poly.type
_entity_poly.pdbx_seq_one_letter_code
_entity_poly.pdbx_strand_id
1 'polypeptide(L)'
;MTVAAKPALETSRTGKLRIALVGPARYPVREPYAGGLEAFCHTMVAALRDLGHDVDFFAAEGSDGNDTTLELPGVDWGADAADATDTTYPEGGRERENAAFVQLRRLLVARGYDVVHNNSLNPYIFPSAASPEPLPMLTTLHTPMVEEIQAAITAAGLRAGRFAAVSRTTARDWRLPSEPVIIPNGVDVELWRPGDGGDIAVWFGRLVPEKGAHLAIDACSKAGVPLVLAGRNGDHHYFRDEIEPRLGDGARWIGELSHAELRRLVAGCGVAVVSPRWEEPFGLVAFEAMACGTPVAAFRRGGMGELLRDAPAALAPADDVDALAAAIMQARGIGRDVVRRWVVDRHSLSQTAKHYTDIFRQVAAFGKVGK
;
A
#
# COMPACT_ATOMS: atom_id res chain seq x y z
N MET A 1 -24.53 -25.20 -43.76
CA MET A 1 -24.78 -24.18 -42.71
C MET A 1 -23.46 -23.90 -42.04
N THR A 2 -22.80 -22.84 -42.49
CA THR A 2 -21.43 -22.49 -42.11
C THR A 2 -21.51 -21.54 -40.92
N VAL A 3 -20.95 -21.95 -39.78
CA VAL A 3 -20.89 -21.14 -38.56
C VAL A 3 -19.97 -19.95 -38.84
N ALA A 4 -20.54 -18.75 -38.88
CA ALA A 4 -19.80 -17.52 -39.06
C ALA A 4 -18.86 -17.31 -37.87
N ALA A 5 -17.56 -17.21 -38.15
CA ALA A 5 -16.55 -16.84 -37.18
C ALA A 5 -16.87 -15.44 -36.62
N LYS A 6 -16.86 -15.32 -35.29
CA LYS A 6 -16.84 -14.01 -34.62
C LYS A 6 -15.61 -13.24 -35.12
N PRO A 7 -15.72 -11.95 -35.47
CA PRO A 7 -14.56 -11.16 -35.81
C PRO A 7 -13.69 -11.04 -34.56
N ALA A 8 -12.41 -11.36 -34.70
CA ALA A 8 -11.40 -11.03 -33.71
C ALA A 8 -11.46 -9.51 -33.48
N LEU A 9 -11.66 -9.10 -32.22
CA LEU A 9 -11.49 -7.69 -31.86
C LEU A 9 -10.05 -7.30 -32.22
N GLU A 10 -9.93 -6.38 -33.17
CA GLU A 10 -8.67 -5.72 -33.48
C GLU A 10 -8.10 -5.13 -32.18
N THR A 11 -6.93 -5.66 -31.80
CA THR A 11 -6.14 -5.17 -30.68
C THR A 11 -5.51 -3.84 -31.07
N SER A 12 -6.26 -2.75 -30.91
CA SER A 12 -5.72 -1.40 -30.94
C SER A 12 -4.69 -1.23 -29.81
N ARG A 13 -3.41 -1.33 -30.15
CA ARG A 13 -2.27 -0.87 -29.33
C ARG A 13 -2.41 0.64 -29.00
N THR A 14 -1.93 1.03 -27.82
CA THR A 14 -1.33 2.37 -27.53
C THR A 14 -2.22 3.63 -27.49
N GLY A 15 -3.34 3.62 -26.75
CA GLY A 15 -3.98 4.89 -26.36
C GLY A 15 -3.35 5.48 -25.08
N LYS A 16 -2.81 6.71 -25.16
CA LYS A 16 -2.54 7.57 -23.99
C LYS A 16 -3.86 7.81 -23.24
N LEU A 17 -3.84 7.79 -21.91
CA LEU A 17 -5.02 8.00 -21.05
C LEU A 17 -4.81 9.26 -20.22
N ARG A 18 -5.89 10.03 -19.98
CA ARG A 18 -5.93 11.02 -18.90
C ARG A 18 -6.45 10.36 -17.63
N ILE A 19 -5.59 10.26 -16.63
CA ILE A 19 -5.81 9.57 -15.36
C ILE A 19 -5.82 10.62 -14.25
N ALA A 20 -6.85 10.60 -13.41
CA ALA A 20 -6.78 11.22 -12.09
C ALA A 20 -6.46 10.15 -11.06
N LEU A 21 -5.30 10.21 -10.42
CA LEU A 21 -4.98 9.35 -9.29
C LEU A 21 -5.27 10.10 -7.99
N VAL A 22 -6.15 9.56 -7.16
CA VAL A 22 -6.53 10.15 -5.87
C VAL A 22 -5.83 9.35 -4.77
N GLY A 23 -4.92 9.99 -4.06
CA GLY A 23 -4.13 9.41 -2.98
C GLY A 23 -4.71 9.67 -1.58
N PRO A 24 -3.96 9.31 -0.52
CA PRO A 24 -4.32 9.62 0.86
C PRO A 24 -4.24 11.13 1.14
N ALA A 25 -5.05 11.58 2.10
CA ALA A 25 -5.20 12.99 2.48
C ALA A 25 -4.46 13.37 3.76
N ARG A 26 -3.94 12.39 4.51
CA ARG A 26 -3.40 12.59 5.85
C ARG A 26 -1.95 13.08 5.85
N TYR A 27 -1.08 12.38 5.13
CA TYR A 27 0.36 12.70 5.06
C TYR A 27 0.74 13.06 3.63
N PRO A 28 1.70 14.00 3.45
CA PRO A 28 2.28 14.26 2.15
C PRO A 28 2.85 12.98 1.53
N VAL A 29 2.52 12.72 0.27
CA VAL A 29 3.00 11.58 -0.51
C VAL A 29 4.35 11.95 -1.13
N ARG A 30 5.42 11.71 -0.36
CA ARG A 30 6.83 11.93 -0.74
C ARG A 30 7.77 11.10 0.12
N GLU A 31 9.02 10.92 -0.29
CA GLU A 31 10.02 10.25 0.56
C GLU A 31 10.49 11.18 1.70
N PRO A 32 10.68 10.68 2.95
CA PRO A 32 10.30 9.35 3.39
C PRO A 32 8.78 9.19 3.53
N TYR A 33 8.24 8.11 2.95
CA TYR A 33 6.80 7.86 2.99
C TYR A 33 6.31 7.58 4.40
N ALA A 34 5.19 8.21 4.77
CA ALA A 34 4.54 7.96 6.05
C ALA A 34 3.99 6.53 6.19
N GLY A 35 3.71 5.84 5.08
CA GLY A 35 3.14 4.50 5.04
C GLY A 35 3.17 3.88 3.64
N GLY A 36 2.64 2.65 3.55
CA GLY A 36 2.63 1.89 2.30
C GLY A 36 1.66 2.43 1.25
N LEU A 37 0.62 3.15 1.66
CA LEU A 37 -0.33 3.76 0.74
C LEU A 37 0.28 4.98 0.03
N GLU A 38 1.03 5.79 0.77
CA GLU A 38 1.84 6.89 0.22
C GLU A 38 2.89 6.34 -0.75
N ALA A 39 3.62 5.30 -0.35
CA ALA A 39 4.61 4.63 -1.21
C ALA A 39 3.98 4.10 -2.52
N PHE A 40 2.83 3.42 -2.42
CA PHE A 40 2.10 2.92 -3.57
C PHE A 40 1.68 4.06 -4.51
N CYS A 41 1.06 5.12 -3.98
CA CYS A 41 0.57 6.22 -4.82
C CYS A 41 1.72 6.92 -5.53
N HIS A 42 2.81 7.24 -4.81
CA HIS A 42 3.97 7.91 -5.41
C HIS A 42 4.59 7.09 -6.54
N THR A 43 4.87 5.81 -6.28
CA THR A 43 5.51 4.92 -7.27
C THR A 43 4.57 4.60 -8.44
N MET A 44 3.27 4.45 -8.20
CA MET A 44 2.28 4.21 -9.27
C MET A 44 2.11 5.44 -10.17
N VAL A 45 2.09 6.65 -9.62
CA VAL A 45 2.06 7.90 -10.42
C VAL A 45 3.26 7.97 -11.35
N ALA A 46 4.47 7.72 -10.83
CA ALA A 46 5.69 7.70 -11.64
C ALA A 46 5.60 6.62 -12.74
N ALA A 47 5.24 5.38 -12.37
CA ALA A 47 5.17 4.28 -13.32
C ALA A 47 4.13 4.50 -14.44
N LEU A 48 2.97 5.10 -14.12
CA LEU A 48 1.95 5.42 -15.13
C LEU A 48 2.40 6.55 -16.07
N ARG A 49 3.12 7.55 -15.56
CA ARG A 49 3.75 8.61 -16.37
C ARG A 49 4.84 8.04 -17.27
N ASP A 50 5.66 7.12 -16.78
CA ASP A 50 6.69 6.42 -17.57
C ASP A 50 6.10 5.53 -18.68
N LEU A 51 4.90 4.99 -18.47
CA LEU A 51 4.11 4.30 -19.51
C LEU A 51 3.50 5.27 -20.54
N GLY A 52 3.68 6.58 -20.36
CA GLY A 52 3.28 7.64 -21.30
C GLY A 52 1.86 8.19 -21.07
N HIS A 53 1.22 7.90 -19.94
CA HIS A 53 -0.10 8.43 -19.61
C HIS A 53 -0.02 9.86 -19.03
N ASP A 54 -1.08 10.66 -19.21
CA ASP A 54 -1.24 11.95 -18.51
C ASP A 54 -1.87 11.68 -17.15
N VAL A 55 -1.11 11.91 -16.07
CA VAL A 55 -1.55 11.60 -14.70
C VAL A 55 -1.58 12.87 -13.87
N ASP A 56 -2.78 13.33 -13.54
CA ASP A 56 -3.01 14.34 -12.51
C ASP A 56 -3.12 13.60 -11.16
N PHE A 57 -2.39 14.07 -10.15
CA PHE A 57 -2.34 13.43 -8.83
C PHE A 57 -2.96 14.36 -7.79
N PHE A 58 -3.86 13.82 -6.96
CA PHE A 58 -4.55 14.57 -5.91
C PHE A 58 -4.33 13.85 -4.58
N ALA A 59 -3.51 14.43 -3.71
CA ALA A 59 -3.21 13.92 -2.37
C ALA A 59 -3.06 15.07 -1.37
N ALA A 60 -2.62 14.75 -0.15
CA ALA A 60 -2.30 15.72 0.87
C ALA A 60 -1.36 16.83 0.34
N GLU A 61 -1.53 18.04 0.83
CA GLU A 61 -0.67 19.20 0.54
C GLU A 61 0.81 18.87 0.76
N GLY A 62 1.65 19.33 -0.16
CA GLY A 62 3.09 19.08 -0.11
C GLY A 62 3.52 17.70 -0.61
N SER A 63 2.61 16.94 -1.24
CA SER A 63 2.93 15.70 -1.96
C SER A 63 3.74 15.96 -3.24
N ASP A 64 4.63 15.03 -3.61
CA ASP A 64 5.42 15.14 -4.82
C ASP A 64 4.55 14.93 -6.07
N GLY A 65 4.64 15.85 -7.03
CA GLY A 65 3.92 15.76 -8.31
C GLY A 65 2.40 15.95 -8.22
N ASN A 66 1.92 16.55 -7.12
CA ASN A 66 0.52 16.90 -6.87
C ASN A 66 0.01 17.97 -7.86
N ASP A 67 -1.28 17.91 -8.19
CA ASP A 67 -1.97 18.98 -8.92
C ASP A 67 -2.35 20.11 -7.96
N THR A 68 -1.75 21.28 -8.15
CA THR A 68 -1.90 22.42 -7.22
C THR A 68 -3.23 23.17 -7.37
N THR A 69 -4.14 22.74 -8.25
CA THR A 69 -5.48 23.36 -8.32
C THR A 69 -6.36 22.95 -7.14
N LEU A 70 -6.08 21.80 -6.53
CA LEU A 70 -6.70 21.34 -5.29
C LEU A 70 -5.76 20.37 -4.59
N GLU A 71 -5.36 20.74 -3.38
CA GLU A 71 -4.60 19.87 -2.48
C GLU A 71 -5.46 19.52 -1.27
N LEU A 72 -5.31 18.29 -0.78
CA LEU A 72 -6.03 17.84 0.41
C LEU A 72 -5.33 18.39 1.65
N PRO A 73 -6.06 18.83 2.69
CA PRO A 73 -5.50 19.72 3.72
C PRO A 73 -4.47 19.08 4.67
N GLY A 74 -4.17 17.78 4.56
CA GLY A 74 -3.34 17.10 5.54
C GLY A 74 -4.02 16.98 6.91
N VAL A 75 -3.26 16.50 7.89
CA VAL A 75 -3.64 16.57 9.31
C VAL A 75 -2.62 17.41 10.06
N ASP A 76 -3.07 18.55 10.58
CA ASP A 76 -2.28 19.43 11.43
C ASP A 76 -2.71 19.29 12.90
N TRP A 77 -1.81 18.74 13.71
CA TRP A 77 -2.01 18.52 15.14
C TRP A 77 -1.73 19.75 16.00
N GLY A 78 -1.06 20.78 15.46
CA GLY A 78 -0.75 22.01 16.19
C GLY A 78 -0.16 21.76 17.58
N ALA A 79 -0.85 22.25 18.62
CA ALA A 79 -0.43 22.12 20.02
C ALA A 79 -0.54 20.69 20.60
N ASP A 80 -1.33 19.82 19.98
CA ASP A 80 -1.64 18.46 20.46
C ASP A 80 -0.72 17.40 19.80
N ALA A 81 0.46 17.80 19.31
CA ALA A 81 1.39 16.91 18.63
C ALA A 81 1.85 15.70 19.47
N ALA A 82 1.76 15.80 20.80
CA ALA A 82 2.07 14.69 21.71
C ALA A 82 1.06 13.54 21.62
N ASP A 83 -0.19 13.83 21.23
CA ASP A 83 -1.29 12.88 21.07
C ASP A 83 -1.47 12.43 19.62
N ALA A 84 -0.54 12.81 18.74
CA ALA A 84 -0.62 12.51 17.33
C ALA A 84 -0.61 10.99 17.09
N THR A 85 -1.64 10.50 16.42
CA THR A 85 -1.71 9.11 15.95
C THR A 85 -2.05 9.06 14.47
N ASP A 86 -1.83 7.90 13.85
CA ASP A 86 -2.19 7.65 12.45
C ASP A 86 -3.71 7.52 12.21
N THR A 87 -4.52 7.34 13.24
CA THR A 87 -5.93 6.93 13.11
C THR A 87 -6.94 7.95 13.63
N THR A 88 -6.51 8.88 14.49
CA THR A 88 -7.38 9.89 15.12
C THR A 88 -7.16 11.27 14.53
N TYR A 89 -8.17 12.15 14.53
CA TYR A 89 -8.05 13.51 14.00
C TYR A 89 -8.09 14.53 15.14
N PRO A 90 -7.36 15.66 15.03
CA PRO A 90 -7.59 16.83 15.86
C PRO A 90 -8.97 17.43 15.55
N GLU A 91 -9.47 18.29 16.44
CA GLU A 91 -10.79 18.90 16.32
C GLU A 91 -10.98 19.60 14.94
N GLY A 92 -12.09 19.29 14.27
CA GLY A 92 -12.42 19.82 12.95
C GLY A 92 -11.60 19.24 11.80
N GLY A 93 -10.57 18.41 12.07
CA GLY A 93 -9.67 17.87 11.05
C GLY A 93 -10.41 16.98 10.05
N ARG A 94 -11.32 16.15 10.55
CA ARG A 94 -12.11 15.23 9.72
C ARG A 94 -13.10 15.97 8.82
N GLU A 95 -13.72 17.04 9.34
CA GLU A 95 -14.66 17.88 8.62
C GLU A 95 -13.97 18.63 7.47
N ARG A 96 -12.75 19.14 7.70
CA ARG A 96 -11.93 19.79 6.67
C ARG A 96 -11.57 18.81 5.55
N GLU A 97 -11.12 17.61 5.89
CA GLU A 97 -10.82 16.56 4.91
C GLU A 97 -12.07 16.23 4.07
N ASN A 98 -13.20 15.97 4.72
CA ASN A 98 -14.46 15.67 4.03
C ASN A 98 -14.89 16.79 3.07
N ALA A 99 -14.78 18.05 3.48
CA ALA A 99 -15.09 19.20 2.63
C ALA A 99 -14.18 19.27 1.40
N ALA A 100 -12.89 18.97 1.56
CA ALA A 100 -11.93 18.91 0.45
C ALA A 100 -12.28 17.79 -0.55
N PHE A 101 -12.72 16.62 -0.09
CA PHE A 101 -13.17 15.53 -0.98
C PHE A 101 -14.43 15.88 -1.77
N VAL A 102 -15.38 16.64 -1.18
CA VAL A 102 -16.55 17.14 -1.93
C VAL A 102 -16.11 18.09 -3.05
N GLN A 103 -15.14 18.97 -2.79
CA GLN A 103 -14.58 19.87 -3.81
C GLN A 103 -13.82 19.10 -4.89
N LEU A 104 -12.97 18.14 -4.48
CA LEU A 104 -12.22 17.27 -5.39
C LEU A 104 -13.16 16.52 -6.33
N ARG A 105 -14.22 15.90 -5.81
CA ARG A 105 -15.17 15.18 -6.64
C ARG A 105 -15.82 16.07 -7.71
N ARG A 106 -16.23 17.29 -7.34
CA ARG A 106 -16.77 18.28 -8.31
C ARG A 106 -15.75 18.64 -9.39
N LEU A 107 -14.49 18.82 -9.00
CA LEU A 107 -13.39 19.08 -9.93
C LEU A 107 -13.18 17.89 -10.90
N LEU A 108 -13.18 16.66 -10.39
CA LEU A 108 -13.03 15.44 -11.20
C LEU A 108 -14.16 15.29 -12.23
N VAL A 109 -15.40 15.57 -11.84
CA VAL A 109 -16.57 15.59 -12.75
C VAL A 109 -16.37 16.65 -13.83
N ALA A 110 -15.96 17.86 -13.47
CA ALA A 110 -15.77 18.96 -14.41
C ALA A 110 -14.64 18.72 -15.42
N ARG A 111 -13.54 18.09 -15.00
CA ARG A 111 -12.35 17.84 -15.85
C ARG A 111 -12.49 16.66 -16.81
N GLY A 112 -13.37 15.70 -16.52
CA GLY A 112 -13.72 14.61 -17.43
C GLY A 112 -12.54 13.70 -17.82
N TYR A 113 -11.95 13.00 -16.84
CA TYR A 113 -10.87 12.02 -17.06
C TYR A 113 -11.35 10.75 -17.78
N ASP A 114 -10.43 10.03 -18.43
CA ASP A 114 -10.72 8.69 -18.95
C ASP A 114 -10.91 7.69 -17.80
N VAL A 115 -10.15 7.86 -16.71
CA VAL A 115 -10.28 7.08 -15.48
C VAL A 115 -9.92 7.89 -14.23
N VAL A 116 -10.65 7.66 -13.15
CA VAL A 116 -10.31 8.09 -11.79
C VAL A 116 -9.84 6.86 -11.02
N HIS A 117 -8.56 6.80 -10.65
CA HIS A 117 -8.00 5.75 -9.80
C HIS A 117 -8.02 6.22 -8.35
N ASN A 118 -9.04 5.78 -7.61
CA ASN A 118 -9.21 6.11 -6.22
C ASN A 118 -8.43 5.15 -5.31
N ASN A 119 -7.54 5.72 -4.49
CA ASN A 119 -6.81 5.01 -3.44
C ASN A 119 -7.04 5.66 -2.06
N SER A 120 -7.98 6.61 -1.98
CA SER A 120 -8.33 7.28 -0.73
C SER A 120 -9.29 6.47 0.14
N LEU A 121 -9.30 6.78 1.43
CA LEU A 121 -10.22 6.22 2.43
C LEU A 121 -11.22 7.30 2.88
N ASN A 122 -11.82 8.01 1.93
CA ASN A 122 -12.83 9.03 2.23
C ASN A 122 -14.17 8.74 1.52
N PRO A 123 -15.31 8.73 2.24
CA PRO A 123 -16.60 8.35 1.65
C PRO A 123 -17.11 9.35 0.61
N TYR A 124 -16.67 10.61 0.66
CA TYR A 124 -17.17 11.67 -0.22
C TYR A 124 -16.62 11.63 -1.65
N ILE A 125 -15.70 10.71 -1.96
CA ILE A 125 -15.30 10.44 -3.35
C ILE A 125 -16.40 9.72 -4.14
N PHE A 126 -17.27 8.95 -3.46
CA PHE A 126 -18.38 8.24 -4.06
C PHE A 126 -19.58 9.19 -4.32
N PRO A 127 -20.50 8.83 -5.25
CA PRO A 127 -21.72 9.61 -5.47
C PRO A 127 -22.52 9.89 -4.19
N SER A 128 -22.94 11.14 -4.03
CA SER A 128 -23.81 11.60 -2.93
C SER A 128 -24.88 12.55 -3.45
N ALA A 129 -25.79 13.00 -2.58
CA ALA A 129 -26.79 14.00 -2.95
C ALA A 129 -26.17 15.33 -3.44
N ALA A 130 -24.98 15.69 -2.93
CA ALA A 130 -24.29 16.94 -3.27
C ALA A 130 -23.49 16.89 -4.58
N SER A 131 -23.22 15.68 -5.09
CA SER A 131 -22.60 15.43 -6.40
C SER A 131 -22.93 14.00 -6.82
N PRO A 132 -24.05 13.80 -7.55
CA PRO A 132 -24.53 12.46 -7.89
C PRO A 132 -23.80 11.86 -9.10
N GLU A 133 -23.16 12.64 -9.96
CA GLU A 133 -22.64 12.23 -11.27
C GLU A 133 -21.66 11.06 -11.13
N PRO A 134 -21.81 9.94 -11.87
CA PRO A 134 -20.83 8.86 -11.81
C PRO A 134 -19.47 9.31 -12.38
N LEU A 135 -18.39 8.77 -11.84
CA LEU A 135 -17.03 8.92 -12.39
C LEU A 135 -16.61 7.57 -13.03
N PRO A 136 -15.78 7.57 -14.09
CA PRO A 136 -15.17 6.35 -14.62
C PRO A 136 -14.11 5.85 -13.63
N MET A 137 -14.55 5.26 -12.52
CA MET A 137 -13.72 5.04 -11.34
C MET A 137 -13.27 3.59 -11.19
N LEU A 138 -11.98 3.41 -10.85
CA LEU A 138 -11.46 2.21 -10.23
C LEU A 138 -10.99 2.55 -8.81
N THR A 139 -11.60 1.94 -7.78
CA THR A 139 -11.10 2.05 -6.41
C THR A 139 -10.22 0.85 -6.07
N THR A 140 -9.00 1.07 -5.58
CA THR A 140 -8.16 -0.02 -5.03
C THR A 140 -8.32 -0.11 -3.52
N LEU A 141 -8.66 -1.30 -3.03
CA LEU A 141 -8.83 -1.60 -1.61
C LEU A 141 -7.47 -1.97 -1.01
N HIS A 142 -6.95 -1.08 -0.16
CA HIS A 142 -5.64 -1.19 0.50
C HIS A 142 -5.70 -1.58 1.99
N THR A 143 -6.91 -1.65 2.56
CA THR A 143 -7.15 -1.94 3.97
C THR A 143 -8.27 -2.96 4.14
N PRO A 144 -8.39 -3.59 5.33
CA PRO A 144 -9.64 -4.23 5.74
C PRO A 144 -10.82 -3.25 5.65
N MET A 145 -12.04 -3.78 5.74
CA MET A 145 -13.27 -3.01 5.58
C MET A 145 -13.38 -1.87 6.58
N VAL A 146 -13.63 -0.67 6.07
CA VAL A 146 -13.89 0.54 6.84
C VAL A 146 -15.37 0.88 6.72
N GLU A 147 -16.06 0.95 7.86
CA GLU A 147 -17.53 0.99 7.93
C GLU A 147 -18.15 2.15 7.12
N GLU A 148 -17.63 3.36 7.28
CA GLU A 148 -18.11 4.55 6.57
C GLU A 148 -17.91 4.46 5.04
N ILE A 149 -16.82 3.83 4.60
CA ILE A 149 -16.52 3.62 3.19
C ILE A 149 -17.46 2.55 2.62
N GLN A 150 -17.67 1.46 3.37
CA GLN A 150 -18.62 0.41 3.02
C GLN A 150 -20.04 0.97 2.90
N ALA A 151 -20.46 1.87 3.80
CA ALA A 151 -21.76 2.53 3.74
C ALA A 151 -21.89 3.39 2.46
N ALA A 152 -20.86 4.17 2.12
CA ALA A 152 -20.84 4.98 0.90
C ALA A 152 -20.89 4.13 -0.38
N ILE A 153 -20.11 3.03 -0.44
CA ILE A 153 -20.14 2.06 -1.54
C ILE A 153 -21.53 1.44 -1.68
N THR A 154 -22.14 1.04 -0.56
CA THR A 154 -23.48 0.44 -0.53
C THR A 154 -24.54 1.41 -1.07
N ALA A 155 -24.49 2.66 -0.61
CA ALA A 155 -25.43 3.70 -1.05
C ALA A 155 -25.26 4.03 -2.54
N ALA A 156 -24.03 4.03 -3.05
CA ALA A 156 -23.75 4.29 -4.46
C ALA A 156 -24.06 3.09 -5.38
N GLY A 157 -24.03 1.86 -4.86
CA GLY A 157 -24.23 0.64 -5.64
C GLY A 157 -23.28 0.57 -6.84
N LEU A 158 -23.80 0.20 -8.01
CA LEU A 158 -22.98 0.15 -9.25
C LEU A 158 -22.38 1.50 -9.66
N ARG A 159 -22.91 2.63 -9.14
CA ARG A 159 -22.36 3.97 -9.42
C ARG A 159 -21.08 4.25 -8.64
N ALA A 160 -20.70 3.38 -7.68
CA ALA A 160 -19.43 3.45 -6.98
C ALA A 160 -18.22 3.14 -7.90
N GLY A 161 -18.46 2.63 -9.10
CA GLY A 161 -17.43 2.26 -10.06
C GLY A 161 -16.99 0.80 -9.91
N ARG A 162 -15.77 0.51 -10.39
CA ARG A 162 -15.14 -0.81 -10.30
C ARG A 162 -14.16 -0.85 -9.14
N PHE A 163 -13.83 -2.06 -8.71
CA PHE A 163 -12.93 -2.29 -7.58
C PHE A 163 -11.74 -3.16 -7.99
N ALA A 164 -10.60 -2.85 -7.41
CA ALA A 164 -9.44 -3.73 -7.34
C ALA A 164 -9.09 -3.97 -5.86
N ALA A 165 -8.43 -5.08 -5.56
CA ALA A 165 -7.94 -5.38 -4.22
C ALA A 165 -6.53 -5.95 -4.28
N VAL A 166 -5.72 -5.62 -3.29
CA VAL A 166 -4.30 -6.04 -3.22
C VAL A 166 -4.11 -7.53 -2.87
N SER A 167 -5.16 -8.19 -2.38
CA SER A 167 -5.20 -9.63 -2.12
C SER A 167 -6.65 -10.14 -2.14
N ARG A 168 -6.84 -11.48 -2.19
CA ARG A 168 -8.19 -12.06 -2.09
C ARG A 168 -8.71 -11.94 -0.66
N THR A 169 -7.85 -12.07 0.34
CA THR A 169 -8.21 -11.83 1.74
C THR A 169 -8.80 -10.44 1.91
N THR A 170 -8.12 -9.40 1.44
CA THR A 170 -8.64 -8.02 1.50
C THR A 170 -9.96 -7.89 0.74
N ALA A 171 -10.08 -8.45 -0.47
CA ALA A 171 -11.31 -8.40 -1.24
C ALA A 171 -12.53 -8.95 -0.47
N ARG A 172 -12.35 -10.04 0.29
CA ARG A 172 -13.43 -10.73 1.01
C ARG A 172 -14.01 -9.94 2.18
N ASP A 173 -13.25 -9.00 2.74
CA ASP A 173 -13.72 -8.17 3.84
C ASP A 173 -14.79 -7.17 3.38
N TRP A 174 -14.82 -6.85 2.08
CA TRP A 174 -15.69 -5.84 1.51
C TRP A 174 -16.92 -6.44 0.81
N ARG A 175 -18.08 -5.80 0.99
CA ARG A 175 -19.31 -6.10 0.26
C ARG A 175 -19.42 -5.15 -0.94
N LEU A 176 -18.96 -5.63 -2.10
CA LEU A 176 -18.85 -4.81 -3.31
C LEU A 176 -20.03 -5.03 -4.28
N PRO A 177 -20.41 -4.02 -5.06
CA PRO A 177 -21.48 -4.13 -6.06
C PRO A 177 -21.08 -4.95 -7.30
N SER A 178 -19.79 -5.27 -7.45
CA SER A 178 -19.25 -6.15 -8.49
C SER A 178 -17.97 -6.83 -7.99
N GLU A 179 -17.63 -7.99 -8.59
CA GLU A 179 -16.41 -8.73 -8.24
C GLU A 179 -15.16 -7.87 -8.48
N PRO A 180 -14.28 -7.69 -7.47
CA PRO A 180 -13.07 -6.92 -7.63
C PRO A 180 -12.03 -7.68 -8.46
N VAL A 181 -11.18 -6.95 -9.17
CA VAL A 181 -9.97 -7.52 -9.78
C VAL A 181 -8.87 -7.61 -8.72
N ILE A 182 -8.23 -8.77 -8.58
CA ILE A 182 -7.11 -8.90 -7.65
C ILE A 182 -5.82 -8.43 -8.33
N ILE A 183 -5.26 -7.33 -7.85
CA ILE A 183 -4.02 -6.74 -8.35
C ILE A 183 -3.10 -6.52 -7.15
N PRO A 184 -2.20 -7.47 -6.84
CA PRO A 184 -1.21 -7.28 -5.79
C PRO A 184 -0.31 -6.08 -6.11
N ASN A 185 0.14 -5.38 -5.07
CA ASN A 185 1.06 -4.26 -5.25
C ASN A 185 2.37 -4.72 -5.91
N GLY A 186 3.02 -3.78 -6.59
CA GLY A 186 4.33 -3.96 -7.19
C GLY A 186 5.40 -3.22 -6.40
N VAL A 187 6.64 -3.70 -6.51
CA VAL A 187 7.84 -3.11 -5.92
C VAL A 187 8.75 -2.60 -7.03
N ASP A 188 9.34 -1.43 -6.84
CA ASP A 188 10.36 -0.91 -7.74
C ASP A 188 11.68 -1.67 -7.53
N VAL A 189 11.90 -2.71 -8.32
CA VAL A 189 13.07 -3.60 -8.25
C VAL A 189 14.36 -2.95 -8.78
N GLU A 190 14.26 -1.78 -9.41
CA GLU A 190 15.39 -0.95 -9.83
C GLU A 190 15.88 -0.04 -8.70
N LEU A 191 15.00 0.34 -7.76
CA LEU A 191 15.37 1.03 -6.53
C LEU A 191 15.75 0.07 -5.41
N TRP A 192 14.93 -0.96 -5.16
CA TRP A 192 15.20 -2.01 -4.16
C TRP A 192 16.16 -3.06 -4.75
N ARG A 193 17.46 -2.75 -4.66
CA ARG A 193 18.56 -3.54 -5.26
C ARG A 193 19.16 -4.55 -4.27
N PRO A 194 19.68 -5.68 -4.76
CA PRO A 194 20.31 -6.67 -3.89
C PRO A 194 21.56 -6.10 -3.23
N GLY A 195 21.79 -6.52 -1.98
CA GLY A 195 23.04 -6.25 -1.26
C GLY A 195 23.68 -7.53 -0.75
N ASP A 196 24.77 -7.37 -0.01
CA ASP A 196 25.60 -8.48 0.46
C ASP A 196 24.93 -9.32 1.57
N GLY A 197 23.87 -8.79 2.19
CA GLY A 197 23.27 -9.38 3.37
C GLY A 197 24.15 -9.23 4.61
N GLY A 198 23.90 -10.04 5.64
CA GLY A 198 24.65 -9.98 6.88
C GLY A 198 24.03 -10.87 7.96
N ASP A 199 24.45 -10.68 9.20
CA ASP A 199 23.96 -11.48 10.35
C ASP A 199 22.84 -10.81 11.15
N ILE A 200 22.53 -9.55 10.82
CA ILE A 200 21.57 -8.73 11.54
C ILE A 200 20.19 -8.83 10.87
N ALA A 201 19.15 -8.98 11.67
CA ALA A 201 17.76 -8.89 11.24
C ALA A 201 17.33 -7.42 11.10
N VAL A 202 16.42 -7.15 10.16
CA VAL A 202 15.75 -5.85 10.05
C VAL A 202 14.27 -6.00 10.30
N TRP A 203 13.71 -5.06 11.05
CA TRP A 203 12.28 -4.77 11.07
C TRP A 203 12.13 -3.33 10.60
N PHE A 204 11.20 -3.08 9.68
CA PHE A 204 10.96 -1.71 9.24
C PHE A 204 9.50 -1.43 8.95
N GLY A 205 9.09 -0.20 9.25
CA GLY A 205 7.72 0.24 9.18
C GLY A 205 7.37 1.19 10.33
N ARG A 206 6.10 1.58 10.37
CA ARG A 206 5.57 2.46 11.43
C ARG A 206 5.56 1.72 12.76
N LEU A 207 6.12 2.33 13.81
CA LEU A 207 6.03 1.80 15.17
C LEU A 207 4.64 2.10 15.73
N VAL A 208 3.70 1.20 15.43
CA VAL A 208 2.30 1.21 15.86
C VAL A 208 1.87 -0.20 16.31
N PRO A 209 0.88 -0.34 17.19
CA PRO A 209 0.46 -1.64 17.73
C PRO A 209 0.14 -2.69 16.65
N GLU A 210 -0.51 -2.26 15.57
CA GLU A 210 -0.93 -3.13 14.44
C GLU A 210 0.25 -3.77 13.70
N LYS A 211 1.46 -3.18 13.76
CA LYS A 211 2.67 -3.70 13.09
C LYS A 211 3.53 -4.60 13.98
N GLY A 212 3.21 -4.69 15.27
CA GLY A 212 3.76 -5.71 16.17
C GLY A 212 5.28 -5.73 16.30
N ALA A 213 5.95 -4.57 16.31
CA ALA A 213 7.41 -4.47 16.46
C ALA A 213 7.93 -5.16 17.74
N HIS A 214 7.22 -5.07 18.87
CA HIS A 214 7.58 -5.80 20.11
C HIS A 214 7.71 -7.32 19.88
N LEU A 215 6.83 -7.91 19.07
CA LEU A 215 6.89 -9.35 18.76
C LEU A 215 8.11 -9.71 17.92
N ALA A 216 8.55 -8.82 17.03
CA ALA A 216 9.78 -9.01 16.27
C ALA A 216 11.02 -8.92 17.17
N ILE A 217 11.04 -7.99 18.12
CA ILE A 217 12.13 -7.86 19.11
C ILE A 217 12.21 -9.14 19.96
N ASP A 218 11.07 -9.58 20.50
CA ASP A 218 11.00 -10.76 21.34
C ASP A 218 11.43 -12.02 20.55
N ALA A 219 11.00 -12.17 19.29
CA ALA A 219 11.37 -13.30 18.44
C ALA A 219 12.87 -13.30 18.07
N CYS A 220 13.44 -12.13 17.75
CA CYS A 220 14.86 -11.99 17.44
C CYS A 220 15.74 -12.30 18.66
N SER A 221 15.33 -11.83 19.85
CA SER A 221 15.98 -12.15 21.13
C SER A 221 16.01 -13.67 21.37
N LYS A 222 14.87 -14.35 21.19
CA LYS A 222 14.79 -15.82 21.31
C LYS A 222 15.62 -16.56 20.26
N ALA A 223 15.70 -16.05 19.04
CA ALA A 223 16.50 -16.63 17.97
C ALA A 223 18.02 -16.36 18.14
N GLY A 224 18.41 -15.48 19.07
CA GLY A 224 19.80 -15.05 19.20
C GLY A 224 20.30 -14.23 18.01
N VAL A 225 19.42 -13.49 17.34
CA VAL A 225 19.73 -12.68 16.15
C VAL A 225 19.58 -11.19 16.50
N PRO A 226 20.63 -10.36 16.35
CA PRO A 226 20.50 -8.93 16.59
C PRO A 226 19.50 -8.27 15.65
N LEU A 227 18.71 -7.31 16.14
CA LEU A 227 17.66 -6.64 15.38
C LEU A 227 17.92 -5.14 15.25
N VAL A 228 17.69 -4.60 14.05
CA VAL A 228 17.56 -3.17 13.81
C VAL A 228 16.13 -2.84 13.42
N LEU A 229 15.52 -1.91 14.14
CA LEU A 229 14.22 -1.32 13.80
C LEU A 229 14.42 0.03 13.10
N ALA A 230 13.80 0.22 11.95
CA ALA A 230 13.79 1.48 11.22
C ALA A 230 12.36 1.94 10.88
N GLY A 231 12.07 3.22 11.08
CA GLY A 231 10.78 3.83 10.77
C GLY A 231 10.32 4.82 11.83
N ARG A 232 9.34 5.63 11.44
CA ARG A 232 8.78 6.67 12.31
C ARG A 232 8.02 6.10 13.50
N ASN A 233 8.05 6.86 14.61
CA ASN A 233 7.15 6.63 15.73
C ASN A 233 5.74 7.09 15.32
N GLY A 234 4.84 6.12 15.07
CA GLY A 234 3.47 6.41 14.64
C GLY A 234 2.45 6.41 15.78
N ASP A 235 2.87 5.94 16.96
CA ASP A 235 2.08 5.89 18.18
C ASP A 235 3.03 6.00 19.38
N HIS A 236 3.07 7.18 19.98
CA HIS A 236 4.01 7.49 21.07
C HIS A 236 3.76 6.66 22.33
N HIS A 237 2.52 6.25 22.59
CA HIS A 237 2.18 5.40 23.73
C HIS A 237 2.73 3.99 23.53
N TYR A 238 2.45 3.41 22.36
CA TYR A 238 2.98 2.11 21.99
C TYR A 238 4.51 2.07 22.02
N PHE A 239 5.17 3.11 21.52
CA PHE A 239 6.62 3.18 21.56
C PHE A 239 7.16 3.11 22.98
N ARG A 240 6.67 4.00 23.87
CA ARG A 240 7.11 4.10 25.26
C ARG A 240 6.80 2.81 26.04
N ASP A 241 5.63 2.24 25.84
CA ASP A 241 5.14 1.13 26.68
C ASP A 241 5.63 -0.23 26.19
N GLU A 242 5.81 -0.42 24.87
CA GLU A 242 6.13 -1.72 24.29
C GLU A 242 7.50 -1.79 23.60
N ILE A 243 8.02 -0.69 23.05
CA ILE A 243 9.25 -0.71 22.25
C ILE A 243 10.46 -0.33 23.09
N GLU A 244 10.45 0.84 23.70
CA GLU A 244 11.56 1.40 24.48
C GLU A 244 12.09 0.43 25.55
N PRO A 245 11.24 -0.27 26.34
CA PRO A 245 11.72 -1.20 27.38
C PRO A 245 12.42 -2.45 26.83
N ARG A 246 12.28 -2.73 25.52
CA ARG A 246 12.87 -3.90 24.85
C ARG A 246 14.14 -3.57 24.05
N LEU A 247 14.53 -2.30 23.97
CA LEU A 247 15.75 -1.87 23.29
C LEU A 247 16.99 -2.15 24.16
N GLY A 248 18.13 -2.42 23.53
CA GLY A 248 19.41 -2.72 24.19
C GLY A 248 20.41 -3.33 23.21
N ASP A 249 21.39 -4.09 23.73
CA ASP A 249 22.46 -4.68 22.91
C ASP A 249 21.94 -5.62 21.79
N GLY A 250 20.79 -6.27 22.01
CA GLY A 250 20.17 -7.18 21.05
C GLY A 250 19.20 -6.53 20.05
N ALA A 251 18.71 -5.31 20.33
CA ALA A 251 17.72 -4.63 19.50
C ALA A 251 17.87 -3.11 19.59
N ARG A 252 18.01 -2.45 18.44
CA ARG A 252 18.13 -0.98 18.37
C ARG A 252 17.10 -0.37 17.43
N TRP A 253 16.47 0.72 17.85
CA TRP A 253 15.71 1.59 16.96
C TRP A 253 16.61 2.74 16.48
N ILE A 254 16.65 2.95 15.17
CA ILE A 254 17.52 3.97 14.55
C ILE A 254 16.73 5.14 13.96
N GLY A 255 15.45 5.26 14.32
CA GLY A 255 14.58 6.34 13.84
C GLY A 255 14.07 6.14 12.42
N GLU A 256 13.50 7.22 11.88
CA GLU A 256 13.11 7.32 10.49
C GLU A 256 14.35 7.57 9.61
N LEU A 257 14.46 6.82 8.51
CA LEU A 257 15.55 6.94 7.55
C LEU A 257 15.05 7.58 6.26
N SER A 258 15.95 8.22 5.52
CA SER A 258 15.68 8.43 4.11
C SER A 258 15.48 7.09 3.42
N HIS A 259 14.69 7.07 2.35
CA HIS A 259 14.43 5.82 1.62
C HIS A 259 15.71 5.23 1.00
N ALA A 260 16.67 6.07 0.62
CA ALA A 260 17.97 5.58 0.15
C ALA A 260 18.76 4.86 1.24
N GLU A 261 18.74 5.36 2.48
CA GLU A 261 19.37 4.70 3.64
C GLU A 261 18.62 3.43 4.02
N LEU A 262 17.29 3.46 4.03
CA LEU A 262 16.45 2.30 4.33
C LEU A 262 16.73 1.15 3.34
N ARG A 263 16.78 1.44 2.04
CA ARG A 263 17.10 0.43 1.01
C ARG A 263 18.48 -0.20 1.26
N ARG A 264 19.50 0.60 1.58
CA ARG A 264 20.85 0.11 1.91
C ARG A 264 20.86 -0.74 3.17
N LEU A 265 20.16 -0.31 4.23
CA LEU A 265 20.03 -1.07 5.47
C LEU A 265 19.41 -2.44 5.19
N VAL A 266 18.25 -2.46 4.54
CA VAL A 266 17.50 -3.69 4.26
C VAL A 266 18.33 -4.65 3.40
N ALA A 267 19.04 -4.14 2.40
CA ALA A 267 19.92 -4.92 1.53
C ALA A 267 21.14 -5.52 2.25
N GLY A 268 21.61 -4.88 3.32
CA GLY A 268 22.70 -5.36 4.18
C GLY A 268 22.27 -6.28 5.33
N CYS A 269 20.98 -6.59 5.45
CA CYS A 269 20.47 -7.47 6.50
C CYS A 269 20.31 -8.92 6.04
N GLY A 270 20.43 -9.85 6.99
CA GLY A 270 20.33 -11.29 6.76
C GLY A 270 18.92 -11.82 6.67
N VAL A 271 17.96 -11.12 7.28
CA VAL A 271 16.54 -11.48 7.29
C VAL A 271 15.70 -10.25 7.64
N ALA A 272 14.55 -10.10 6.99
CA ALA A 272 13.53 -9.15 7.38
C ALA A 272 12.45 -9.85 8.19
N VAL A 273 12.08 -9.28 9.33
CA VAL A 273 11.05 -9.81 10.23
C VAL A 273 9.80 -8.97 10.10
N VAL A 274 8.68 -9.60 9.72
CA VAL A 274 7.41 -8.92 9.46
C VAL A 274 6.32 -9.49 10.37
N SER A 275 5.93 -8.71 11.39
CA SER A 275 5.16 -9.20 12.53
C SER A 275 3.78 -8.53 12.74
N PRO A 276 2.94 -8.38 11.69
CA PRO A 276 1.68 -7.68 11.82
C PRO A 276 0.72 -8.39 12.78
N ARG A 277 0.00 -7.60 13.58
CA ARG A 277 -1.09 -8.04 14.46
C ARG A 277 -2.47 -7.84 13.85
N TRP A 278 -2.55 -7.07 12.77
CA TRP A 278 -3.75 -6.85 11.96
C TRP A 278 -3.75 -7.69 10.68
N GLU A 279 -4.89 -7.81 10.00
CA GLU A 279 -5.01 -8.50 8.71
C GLU A 279 -4.28 -7.73 7.60
N GLU A 280 -2.95 -7.87 7.56
CA GLU A 280 -2.04 -7.17 6.65
C GLU A 280 -2.45 -7.38 5.19
N PRO A 281 -2.93 -6.34 4.48
CA PRO A 281 -3.55 -6.48 3.16
C PRO A 281 -2.59 -6.97 2.07
N PHE A 282 -1.36 -6.48 2.10
CA PHE A 282 -0.31 -6.85 1.15
C PHE A 282 1.04 -7.05 1.84
N GLY A 283 1.47 -6.09 2.67
CA GLY A 283 2.76 -6.15 3.36
C GLY A 283 3.94 -5.73 2.49
N LEU A 284 3.93 -4.49 1.96
CA LEU A 284 4.95 -3.95 1.05
C LEU A 284 6.38 -4.21 1.54
N VAL A 285 6.63 -4.02 2.84
CA VAL A 285 7.94 -4.23 3.48
C VAL A 285 8.51 -5.64 3.26
N ALA A 286 7.67 -6.68 3.19
CA ALA A 286 8.12 -8.04 2.89
C ALA A 286 8.67 -8.11 1.46
N PHE A 287 7.91 -7.58 0.49
CA PHE A 287 8.30 -7.64 -0.93
C PHE A 287 9.47 -6.70 -1.24
N GLU A 288 9.58 -5.57 -0.56
CA GLU A 288 10.73 -4.65 -0.63
C GLU A 288 12.02 -5.30 -0.11
N ALA A 289 11.94 -6.00 1.03
CA ALA A 289 13.06 -6.79 1.54
C ALA A 289 13.46 -7.91 0.57
N MET A 290 12.47 -8.64 0.06
CA MET A 290 12.70 -9.71 -0.90
C MET A 290 13.28 -9.18 -2.22
N ALA A 291 12.89 -7.99 -2.68
CA ALA A 291 13.51 -7.34 -3.82
C ALA A 291 15.00 -7.07 -3.56
N CYS A 292 15.38 -6.64 -2.36
CA CYS A 292 16.79 -6.55 -1.94
C CYS A 292 17.50 -7.90 -1.76
N GLY A 293 16.83 -9.02 -2.06
CA GLY A 293 17.36 -10.37 -1.83
C GLY A 293 17.39 -10.75 -0.35
N THR A 294 16.81 -9.94 0.54
CA THR A 294 16.76 -10.21 1.98
C THR A 294 15.62 -11.19 2.26
N PRO A 295 15.91 -12.40 2.77
CA PRO A 295 14.88 -13.38 3.11
C PRO A 295 13.89 -12.84 4.13
N VAL A 296 12.65 -13.35 4.11
CA VAL A 296 11.58 -12.88 5.00
C VAL A 296 11.16 -13.99 5.96
N ALA A 297 11.08 -13.63 7.24
CA ALA A 297 10.35 -14.36 8.27
C ALA A 297 9.12 -13.53 8.67
N ALA A 298 7.92 -14.11 8.60
CA ALA A 298 6.70 -13.33 8.83
C ALA A 298 5.60 -14.11 9.54
N PHE A 299 4.69 -13.40 10.21
CA PHE A 299 3.42 -13.99 10.61
C PHE A 299 2.54 -14.24 9.39
N ARG A 300 1.94 -15.43 9.32
CA ARG A 300 0.96 -15.82 8.31
C ARG A 300 -0.40 -15.20 8.64
N ARG A 301 -0.58 -13.93 8.29
CA ARG A 301 -1.79 -13.14 8.57
C ARG A 301 -2.20 -12.32 7.34
N GLY A 302 -3.50 -12.09 7.15
CA GLY A 302 -4.02 -11.22 6.11
C GLY A 302 -3.74 -11.69 4.68
N GLY A 303 -3.78 -10.73 3.76
CA GLY A 303 -3.39 -10.91 2.37
C GLY A 303 -1.89 -11.15 2.20
N MET A 304 -1.05 -10.59 3.06
CA MET A 304 0.38 -10.90 3.07
C MET A 304 0.64 -12.40 3.26
N GLY A 305 -0.03 -13.02 4.24
CA GLY A 305 0.06 -14.47 4.47
C GLY A 305 -0.52 -15.32 3.34
N GLU A 306 -1.50 -14.82 2.59
CA GLU A 306 -1.97 -15.44 1.35
C GLU A 306 -0.88 -15.41 0.27
N LEU A 307 -0.29 -14.24 0.03
CA LEU A 307 0.65 -14.00 -1.06
C LEU A 307 2.01 -14.66 -0.82
N LEU A 308 2.47 -14.73 0.43
CA LEU A 308 3.75 -15.36 0.79
C LEU A 308 3.67 -16.89 0.94
N ARG A 309 2.48 -17.50 0.84
CA ARG A 309 2.29 -18.94 1.08
C ARG A 309 3.22 -19.81 0.23
N ASP A 310 3.37 -19.46 -1.04
CA ASP A 310 4.19 -20.18 -2.03
C ASP A 310 5.46 -19.39 -2.37
N ALA A 311 5.82 -18.40 -1.55
CA ALA A 311 7.02 -17.60 -1.69
C ALA A 311 8.21 -18.29 -1.00
N PRO A 312 9.45 -17.99 -1.42
CA PRO A 312 10.66 -18.38 -0.70
C PRO A 312 10.81 -17.55 0.59
N ALA A 313 9.92 -17.77 1.55
CA ALA A 313 9.87 -17.12 2.85
C ALA A 313 9.54 -18.15 3.94
N ALA A 314 9.82 -17.83 5.21
CA ALA A 314 9.40 -18.65 6.34
C ALA A 314 8.22 -17.99 7.05
N LEU A 315 7.13 -18.73 7.22
CA LEU A 315 5.90 -18.21 7.81
C LEU A 315 5.60 -18.89 9.15
N ALA A 316 5.33 -18.09 10.18
CA ALA A 316 4.90 -18.54 11.50
C ALA A 316 3.37 -18.36 11.67
N PRO A 317 2.70 -19.16 12.52
CA PRO A 317 1.37 -18.83 13.02
C PRO A 317 1.32 -17.41 13.58
N ALA A 318 0.19 -16.73 13.41
CA ALA A 318 0.06 -15.35 13.86
C ALA A 318 0.20 -15.23 15.38
N ASP A 319 0.91 -14.17 15.82
CA ASP A 319 1.20 -13.83 17.21
C ASP A 319 2.05 -14.87 18.00
N ASP A 320 2.53 -15.93 17.35
CA ASP A 320 3.38 -16.95 17.97
C ASP A 320 4.87 -16.58 17.86
N VAL A 321 5.40 -15.97 18.93
CA VAL A 321 6.79 -15.49 19.00
C VAL A 321 7.81 -16.63 18.89
N ASP A 322 7.52 -17.80 19.45
CA ASP A 322 8.43 -18.95 19.39
C ASP A 322 8.51 -19.52 17.97
N ALA A 323 7.37 -19.64 17.31
CA ALA A 323 7.34 -20.04 15.90
C ALA A 323 7.97 -18.96 14.99
N LEU A 324 7.83 -17.67 15.31
CA LEU A 324 8.51 -16.61 14.57
C LEU A 324 10.03 -16.67 14.75
N ALA A 325 10.52 -16.97 15.94
CA ALA A 325 11.95 -17.20 16.19
C ALA A 325 12.50 -18.37 15.35
N ALA A 326 11.75 -19.47 15.26
CA ALA A 326 12.11 -20.59 14.38
C ALA A 326 12.08 -20.18 12.89
N ALA A 327 11.07 -19.41 12.47
CA ALA A 327 10.95 -18.90 11.11
C ALA A 327 12.11 -17.96 10.74
N ILE A 328 12.60 -17.14 11.67
CA ILE A 328 13.80 -16.29 11.48
C ILE A 328 15.00 -17.15 11.08
N MET A 329 15.25 -18.24 11.83
CA MET A 329 16.37 -19.14 11.53
C MET A 329 16.19 -19.89 10.21
N GLN A 330 14.97 -20.31 9.89
CA GLN A 330 14.66 -20.94 8.61
C GLN A 330 14.86 -19.98 7.43
N ALA A 331 14.35 -18.74 7.53
CA ALA A 331 14.44 -17.74 6.47
C ALA A 331 15.88 -17.39 6.11
N ARG A 332 16.77 -17.30 7.11
CA ARG A 332 18.22 -17.05 6.90
C ARG A 332 18.90 -18.12 6.04
N GLY A 333 18.33 -19.33 5.97
CA GLY A 333 18.81 -20.42 5.10
C GLY A 333 18.32 -20.34 3.65
N ILE A 334 17.43 -19.40 3.32
CA ILE A 334 16.87 -19.27 1.96
C ILE A 334 17.83 -18.44 1.10
N GLY A 335 18.14 -18.94 -0.11
CA GLY A 335 19.03 -18.26 -1.05
C GLY A 335 18.51 -16.87 -1.45
N ARG A 336 19.35 -15.85 -1.26
CA ARG A 336 19.04 -14.44 -1.54
C ARG A 336 18.64 -14.20 -3.00
N ASP A 337 19.28 -14.89 -3.93
CA ASP A 337 18.98 -14.84 -5.36
C ASP A 337 17.62 -15.46 -5.70
N VAL A 338 17.23 -16.52 -5.00
CA VAL A 338 15.92 -17.18 -5.12
C VAL A 338 14.82 -16.22 -4.67
N VAL A 339 15.02 -15.56 -3.53
CA VAL A 339 14.09 -14.57 -2.98
C VAL A 339 13.88 -13.41 -3.94
N ARG A 340 14.97 -12.80 -4.42
CA ARG A 340 14.88 -11.67 -5.36
C ARG A 340 14.20 -12.07 -6.66
N ARG A 341 14.60 -13.19 -7.26
CA ARG A 341 14.04 -13.66 -8.54
C ARG A 341 12.53 -13.83 -8.43
N TRP A 342 12.06 -14.43 -7.33
CA TRP A 342 10.64 -14.63 -7.12
C TRP A 342 9.84 -13.32 -7.14
N VAL A 343 10.33 -12.26 -6.47
CA VAL A 343 9.67 -10.94 -6.48
C VAL A 343 9.77 -10.23 -7.82
N VAL A 344 10.94 -10.24 -8.47
CA VAL A 344 11.11 -9.60 -9.78
C VAL A 344 10.14 -10.19 -10.82
N ASP A 345 9.95 -11.51 -10.80
CA ASP A 345 9.10 -12.19 -11.78
C ASP A 345 7.60 -11.95 -11.58
N ARG A 346 7.17 -11.68 -10.34
CA ARG A 346 5.75 -11.72 -9.92
C ARG A 346 5.18 -10.39 -9.43
N HIS A 347 6.04 -9.52 -8.92
CA HIS A 347 5.65 -8.33 -8.15
C HIS A 347 6.46 -7.10 -8.54
N SER A 348 6.95 -7.01 -9.79
CA SER A 348 7.59 -5.77 -10.25
C SER A 348 6.55 -4.66 -10.46
N LEU A 349 6.88 -3.44 -10.05
CA LEU A 349 6.05 -2.24 -10.27
C LEU A 349 5.66 -2.07 -11.75
N SER A 350 6.58 -2.37 -12.66
CA SER A 350 6.35 -2.24 -14.10
C SER A 350 5.25 -3.17 -14.61
N GLN A 351 5.15 -4.40 -14.09
CA GLN A 351 4.09 -5.34 -14.45
C GLN A 351 2.76 -4.92 -13.82
N THR A 352 2.78 -4.52 -12.55
CA THR A 352 1.59 -4.05 -11.84
C THR A 352 0.98 -2.81 -12.52
N ALA A 353 1.79 -1.83 -12.91
CA ALA A 353 1.33 -0.63 -13.62
C ALA A 353 0.67 -0.99 -14.97
N LYS A 354 1.23 -1.95 -15.72
CA LYS A 354 0.61 -2.44 -16.97
C LYS A 354 -0.74 -3.11 -16.72
N HIS A 355 -0.86 -3.91 -15.66
CA HIS A 355 -2.14 -4.53 -15.28
C HIS A 355 -3.19 -3.46 -14.93
N TYR A 356 -2.81 -2.42 -14.19
CA TYR A 356 -3.70 -1.28 -13.93
C TYR A 356 -4.12 -0.59 -15.24
N THR A 357 -3.18 -0.30 -16.14
CA THR A 357 -3.49 0.30 -17.44
C THR A 357 -4.50 -0.52 -18.25
N ASP A 358 -4.42 -1.85 -18.23
CA ASP A 358 -5.38 -2.70 -18.92
C ASP A 358 -6.79 -2.61 -18.32
N ILE A 359 -6.90 -2.52 -16.99
CA ILE A 359 -8.18 -2.29 -16.32
C ILE A 359 -8.70 -0.88 -16.56
N PHE A 360 -7.83 0.14 -16.56
CA PHE A 360 -8.20 1.52 -16.87
C PHE A 360 -8.80 1.65 -18.25
N ARG A 361 -8.27 0.95 -19.26
CA ARG A 361 -8.85 0.92 -20.61
C ARG A 361 -10.27 0.36 -20.62
N GLN A 362 -10.53 -0.67 -19.82
CA GLN A 362 -11.88 -1.22 -19.67
C GLN A 362 -12.81 -0.19 -19.01
N VAL A 363 -12.37 0.44 -17.91
CA VAL A 363 -13.15 1.48 -17.20
C VAL A 363 -13.50 2.64 -18.14
N ALA A 364 -12.51 3.14 -18.90
CA ALA A 364 -12.68 4.23 -19.85
C ALA A 364 -13.67 3.89 -20.98
N ALA A 365 -13.67 2.63 -21.45
CA ALA A 365 -14.63 2.19 -22.47
C ALA A 365 -16.08 2.21 -21.96
N PHE A 366 -16.33 1.76 -20.72
CA PHE A 366 -17.67 1.79 -20.12
C PHE A 366 -18.19 3.21 -19.89
N GLY A 367 -17.32 4.14 -19.49
CA GLY A 367 -17.69 5.55 -19.28
C GLY A 367 -18.13 6.29 -20.55
N LYS A 368 -17.76 5.79 -21.74
CA LYS A 368 -18.13 6.37 -23.05
C LYS A 368 -19.45 5.84 -23.61
N VAL A 369 -19.93 4.68 -23.14
CA VAL A 369 -21.18 4.05 -23.63
C VAL A 369 -22.41 4.53 -22.86
N GLY A 370 -22.23 5.12 -21.67
CA GLY A 370 -23.31 5.65 -20.82
C GLY A 370 -23.59 7.15 -20.95
N LYS A 371 -22.93 7.84 -21.89
CA LYS A 371 -23.26 9.21 -22.34
C LYS A 371 -24.05 9.11 -23.62
#